data_AF-A0A1Y1W1Q7-F1
#
_entry.id   AF-A0A1Y1W1Q7-F1
#
_cell.length_a   1.000
_cell.length_b   1.000
_cell.length_c   1.000
_cell.angle_alpha   90.00
_cell.angle_beta   90.00
_cell.angle_gamma   90.00
#
_symmetry.space_group_name_H-M   'P 1'
#
loop_
_entity.id
_entity.type
_entity.pdbx_description
1 polymer ?
#
loop_
_entity_poly.entity_id
_entity_poly.type
_entity_poly.pdbx_seq_one_letter_code
_entity_poly.pdbx_strand_id
1 'polypeptide(L)'
;AGEQVIRQIKGHKADAMAGSMVSPLHTLRDESMAQGAYFVFSDLSVRMEGSFRLRFDLFELDDCMVHSRASATSDVFSVYSPKRFPGMMESTRLSKLFADQGLRIRIRTE
;
A
#
# COMPACT_ATOMS: atom_id res chain seq x y z
N ALA A 1 -19.84 -20.79 -4.96
CA ALA A 1 -18.78 -19.76 -4.93
C ALA A 1 -19.43 -18.47 -4.45
N GLY A 2 -19.25 -18.10 -3.19
CA GLY A 2 -19.93 -16.93 -2.61
C GLY A 2 -19.24 -15.64 -3.04
N GLU A 3 -19.95 -14.79 -3.76
CA GLU A 3 -19.53 -13.40 -3.98
C GLU A 3 -19.39 -12.72 -2.62
N GLN A 4 -18.15 -12.58 -2.14
CA GLN A 4 -17.89 -11.69 -1.01
C GLN A 4 -18.08 -10.26 -1.50
N VAL A 5 -19.25 -9.69 -1.17
CA VAL A 5 -19.56 -8.30 -1.44
C VAL A 5 -18.50 -7.42 -0.77
N ILE A 6 -17.63 -6.82 -1.57
CA ILE A 6 -16.64 -5.85 -1.09
C ILE A 6 -17.42 -4.61 -0.64
N ARG A 7 -17.63 -4.50 0.66
CA ARG A 7 -18.29 -3.34 1.25
C ARG A 7 -17.23 -2.28 1.53
N GLN A 8 -17.37 -1.13 0.87
CA GLN A 8 -16.60 0.05 1.24
C GLN A 8 -16.92 0.39 2.70
N ILE A 9 -15.87 0.61 3.51
CA ILE A 9 -16.04 0.99 4.92
C ILE A 9 -16.79 2.33 4.95
N LYS A 10 -18.08 2.27 5.32
CA LYS A 10 -18.93 3.45 5.50
C LYS A 10 -18.68 4.01 6.90
N GLY A 11 -17.74 4.95 6.99
CA GLY A 11 -17.35 5.67 8.20
C GLY A 11 -16.37 6.79 7.83
N HIS A 12 -15.96 7.64 8.77
CA HIS A 12 -14.84 8.56 8.52
C HIS A 12 -13.61 7.72 8.19
N LYS A 13 -13.13 7.77 6.93
CA LYS A 13 -11.92 7.05 6.48
C LYS A 13 -10.72 7.29 7.40
N ALA A 14 -10.68 8.46 8.05
CA ALA A 14 -9.69 8.87 9.04
C ALA A 14 -9.62 7.97 10.29
N ASP A 15 -10.71 7.27 10.64
CA ASP A 15 -10.73 6.37 11.80
C ASP A 15 -10.28 4.95 11.45
N ALA A 16 -10.40 4.55 10.18
CA ALA A 16 -10.09 3.20 9.72
C ALA A 16 -8.62 3.04 9.29
N MET A 17 -8.03 4.07 8.69
CA MET A 17 -6.66 4.05 8.15
C MET A 17 -5.84 5.22 8.68
N ALA A 18 -4.54 5.02 8.88
CA ALA A 18 -3.62 6.08 9.29
C ALA A 18 -2.25 5.93 8.61
N GLY A 19 -1.51 7.03 8.55
CA GLY A 19 -0.23 7.14 7.82
C GLY A 19 -0.40 7.88 6.49
N SER A 20 0.54 7.66 5.57
CA SER A 20 0.52 8.23 4.22
C SER A 20 -0.38 7.42 3.29
N MET A 21 -1.58 7.94 3.02
CA MET A 21 -2.55 7.36 2.07
C MET A 21 -2.27 7.76 0.61
N VAL A 22 -1.27 8.60 0.38
CA VAL A 22 -0.85 9.05 -0.96
C VAL A 22 0.62 8.72 -1.13
N SER A 23 0.99 8.25 -2.32
CA SER A 23 2.37 8.07 -2.76
C SER A 23 2.56 8.88 -4.04
N PRO A 24 3.65 9.64 -4.18
CA PRO A 24 4.05 10.17 -5.47
C PRO A 24 4.62 9.06 -6.35
N LEU A 25 4.85 9.39 -7.62
CA LEU A 25 5.56 8.56 -8.57
C LEU A 25 7.05 8.53 -8.21
N HIS A 26 7.61 7.33 -8.07
CA HIS A 26 9.04 7.11 -7.89
C HIS A 26 9.60 6.36 -9.09
N THR A 27 10.64 6.92 -9.71
CA THR A 27 11.37 6.23 -10.76
C THR A 27 12.48 5.38 -10.12
N LEU A 28 12.29 4.06 -10.14
CA LEU A 28 13.19 3.10 -9.47
C LEU A 28 13.54 1.96 -10.42
N ARG A 29 14.52 1.15 -10.04
CA ARG A 29 14.89 -0.10 -10.69
C ARG A 29 14.42 -1.29 -9.86
N ASP A 30 13.83 -2.27 -10.52
CA ASP A 30 13.41 -3.52 -9.88
C ASP A 30 14.53 -4.57 -9.82
N GLU A 31 14.16 -5.79 -9.42
CA GLU A 31 15.07 -6.94 -9.30
C GLU A 31 15.70 -7.38 -10.63
N SER A 32 15.09 -7.01 -11.77
CA SER A 32 15.62 -7.26 -13.11
C SER A 32 16.52 -6.13 -13.61
N MET A 33 16.77 -5.12 -12.77
CA MET A 33 17.45 -3.86 -13.11
C MET A 33 16.70 -3.01 -14.14
N ALA A 34 15.44 -3.33 -14.41
CA ALA A 34 14.59 -2.56 -15.30
C ALA A 34 14.09 -1.31 -14.59
N GLN A 35 14.19 -0.16 -15.25
CA GLN A 35 13.67 1.10 -14.73
C GLN A 35 12.16 1.18 -14.94
N GLY A 36 11.45 1.54 -13.88
CA GLY A 36 9.99 1.64 -13.88
C GLY A 36 9.47 2.78 -13.00
N ALA A 37 8.17 2.98 -13.10
CA ALA A 37 7.39 3.93 -12.32
C ALA A 37 6.65 3.19 -11.20
N TYR A 38 7.01 3.49 -9.95
CA TYR A 38 6.47 2.80 -8.78
C TYR A 38 5.82 3.79 -7.81
N PHE A 39 4.72 3.35 -7.21
CA PHE A 39 4.06 4.02 -6.10
C PHE A 39 4.21 3.13 -4.86
N VAL A 40 4.81 3.65 -3.79
CA VAL A 40 5.19 2.85 -2.62
C VAL A 40 4.54 3.42 -1.37
N PHE A 41 3.75 2.59 -0.70
CA PHE A 41 3.02 2.95 0.52
C PHE A 41 3.70 2.31 1.73
N SER A 42 4.84 2.86 2.15
CA SER A 42 5.65 2.31 3.26
C SER A 42 5.16 2.69 4.66
N ASP A 43 4.26 3.67 4.76
CA ASP A 43 3.69 4.17 6.01
C ASP A 43 2.16 4.11 5.96
N LEU A 44 1.61 2.89 5.97
CA LEU A 44 0.17 2.64 5.94
C LEU A 44 -0.23 1.71 7.08
N SER A 45 -1.27 2.07 7.83
CA SER A 45 -1.82 1.27 8.91
C SER A 45 -3.34 1.21 8.84
N VAL A 46 -3.90 0.08 9.25
CA VAL A 46 -5.34 -0.13 9.41
C VAL A 46 -5.62 -0.36 10.89
N ARG A 47 -6.60 0.36 11.44
CA ARG A 47 -6.87 0.40 12.88
C ARG A 47 -7.89 -0.62 13.35
N MET A 48 -8.61 -1.25 12.42
CA MET A 48 -9.66 -2.21 12.71
C MET A 48 -9.23 -3.61 12.30
N GLU A 49 -9.45 -4.57 13.19
CA GLU A 49 -9.26 -5.98 12.89
C GLU A 49 -10.25 -6.44 11.82
N GLY A 50 -9.80 -7.37 10.97
CA GLY A 50 -10.64 -7.92 9.92
C GLY A 50 -9.86 -8.28 8.66
N SER A 51 -10.62 -8.58 7.61
CA SER A 51 -10.11 -8.95 6.29
C SER A 51 -10.44 -7.85 5.30
N PHE A 52 -9.41 -7.29 4.65
CA PHE A 52 -9.54 -6.09 3.83
C PHE A 52 -8.80 -6.24 2.50
N ARG A 53 -9.15 -5.36 1.57
CA ARG A 53 -8.39 -5.11 0.34
C ARG A 53 -8.11 -3.61 0.27
N LEU A 54 -6.94 -3.24 -0.23
CA LEU A 54 -6.61 -1.86 -0.54
C LEU A 54 -7.04 -1.55 -1.96
N ARG A 55 -7.68 -0.39 -2.17
CA ARG A 55 -7.92 0.16 -3.49
C ARG A 55 -6.94 1.31 -3.71
N PHE A 56 -6.22 1.24 -4.82
CA PHE A 56 -5.31 2.27 -5.29
C PHE A 56 -5.98 2.99 -6.45
N ASP A 57 -6.10 4.30 -6.36
CA ASP A 57 -6.62 5.15 -7.43
C ASP A 57 -5.48 6.05 -7.91
N LEU A 58 -5.17 6.00 -9.21
CA LEU A 58 -4.12 6.79 -9.85
C LEU A 58 -4.73 8.07 -10.39
N PHE A 59 -4.16 9.20 -9.96
CA PHE A 59 -4.52 10.52 -10.43
C PHE A 59 -3.36 11.18 -11.16
N GLU A 60 -3.69 11.83 -12.27
CA GLU A 60 -2.80 12.74 -12.98
C GLU A 60 -3.24 14.17 -12.70
N LEU A 61 -2.28 15.03 -12.38
CA LEU A 61 -2.49 16.46 -12.15
C LEU A 61 -2.08 17.20 -13.42
N ASP A 62 -3.02 17.91 -14.04
CA ASP A 62 -2.79 18.71 -15.24
C ASP A 62 -3.29 20.14 -14.98
N ASP A 63 -2.39 21.12 -14.95
CA ASP A 63 -2.61 22.49 -14.50
C ASP A 63 -3.43 22.59 -13.19
N CYS A 64 -4.73 22.87 -13.31
CA CYS A 64 -5.69 23.03 -12.20
C CYS A 64 -6.72 21.88 -12.14
N MET A 65 -6.56 20.83 -12.95
CA MET A 65 -7.46 19.70 -13.05
C MET A 65 -6.83 18.41 -12.51
N VAL A 66 -7.67 17.57 -11.91
CA VAL A 66 -7.29 16.25 -11.41
C VAL A 66 -8.02 15.21 -12.24
N HIS A 67 -7.26 14.38 -12.95
CA HIS A 67 -7.80 13.32 -13.78
C HIS A 67 -7.58 11.95 -13.14
N SER A 68 -8.66 11.21 -12.93
CA SER A 68 -8.56 9.79 -12.59
C SER A 68 -8.14 9.00 -13.83
N ARG A 69 -7.07 8.20 -13.73
CA ARG A 69 -6.52 7.44 -14.85
C ARG A 69 -6.75 5.95 -14.73
N ALA A 70 -6.57 5.40 -13.54
CA ALA A 70 -6.69 3.98 -13.32
C ALA A 70 -7.03 3.69 -11.85
N SER A 71 -7.52 2.47 -11.61
CA SER A 71 -7.65 1.95 -10.25
C SER A 71 -7.24 0.48 -10.22
N ALA A 72 -6.67 0.06 -9.11
CA ALA A 72 -6.28 -1.33 -8.86
C ALA A 72 -6.71 -1.72 -7.44
N THR A 73 -6.97 -3.01 -7.23
CA THR A 73 -7.33 -3.55 -5.91
C THR A 73 -6.33 -4.62 -5.52
N SER A 74 -5.82 -4.56 -4.29
CA SER A 74 -4.91 -5.56 -3.75
C SER A 74 -5.58 -6.92 -3.53
N ASP A 75 -4.75 -7.92 -3.29
CA ASP A 75 -5.18 -9.14 -2.64
C ASP A 75 -5.72 -8.88 -1.23
N VAL A 76 -6.44 -9.87 -0.71
CA VAL A 76 -6.98 -9.83 0.64
C VAL A 76 -5.84 -9.92 1.65
N PHE A 77 -5.85 -9.05 2.64
CA PHE A 77 -4.94 -9.13 3.79
C PHE A 77 -5.72 -9.07 5.10
N SER A 78 -5.13 -9.64 6.15
CA SER A 78 -5.74 -9.70 7.49
C SER A 78 -5.08 -8.73 8.44
N VAL A 79 -5.89 -8.00 9.19
CA VAL A 79 -5.49 -7.15 10.32
C VAL A 79 -5.80 -7.91 11.60
N TYR A 80 -4.76 -8.24 12.35
CA TYR A 80 -4.85 -9.09 13.53
C TYR A 80 -5.01 -8.28 14.81
N SER A 81 -5.63 -8.89 15.82
CA SER A 81 -5.53 -8.41 17.19
C SER A 81 -4.08 -8.49 17.69
N PRO A 82 -3.69 -7.68 18.70
CA PRO A 82 -2.37 -7.78 19.31
C PRO A 82 -2.02 -9.20 19.79
N LYS A 83 -3.02 -9.99 20.23
CA LYS A 83 -2.83 -11.37 20.73
C LYS A 83 -2.67 -12.40 19.61
N ARG A 84 -3.22 -12.14 18.42
CA ARG A 84 -3.18 -13.06 17.27
C ARG A 84 -2.18 -12.64 16.21
N PHE A 85 -1.44 -11.56 16.46
CA PHE A 85 -0.50 -11.02 15.50
C PHE A 85 0.68 -11.98 15.32
N PRO A 86 0.91 -12.52 14.10
CA PRO A 86 1.95 -13.51 13.85
C PRO A 86 3.38 -12.94 13.87
N GLY A 87 3.53 -11.63 14.10
CA GLY A 87 4.79 -10.92 13.97
C GLY A 87 4.90 -10.19 12.64
N MET A 88 5.91 -9.34 12.54
CA MET A 88 6.21 -8.62 11.29
C MET A 88 6.99 -9.55 10.36
N MET A 89 6.64 -9.57 9.08
CA MET A 89 7.46 -10.23 8.07
C MET A 89 8.78 -9.48 7.86
N GLU A 90 9.81 -10.22 7.45
CA GLU A 90 11.05 -9.61 6.97
C GLU A 90 10.81 -8.76 5.71
N SER A 91 11.71 -7.81 5.44
CA SER A 91 11.61 -7.02 4.22
C SER A 91 11.91 -7.87 2.99
N THR A 92 11.03 -7.81 1.99
CA THR A 92 11.25 -8.49 0.70
C THR A 92 12.47 -7.92 -0.03
N ARG A 93 13.02 -8.69 -0.98
CA ARG A 93 14.15 -8.25 -1.81
C ARG A 93 13.84 -6.94 -2.55
N LEU A 94 12.64 -6.81 -3.12
CA LEU A 94 12.19 -5.57 -3.76
C LEU A 94 12.16 -4.38 -2.79
N SER A 95 11.70 -4.59 -1.55
CA SER A 95 11.68 -3.54 -0.52
C SER A 95 13.09 -3.08 -0.13
N LYS A 96 14.02 -4.04 0.02
CA LYS A 96 15.44 -3.76 0.31
C LYS A 96 16.06 -2.95 -0.85
N LEU A 97 15.85 -3.36 -2.10
CA LEU A 97 16.34 -2.65 -3.29
C LEU A 97 15.79 -1.23 -3.44
N PHE A 98 14.51 -1.01 -3.14
CA PHE A 98 13.92 0.33 -3.19
C PHE A 98 14.45 1.23 -2.07
N ALA A 99 14.73 0.68 -0.88
CA ALA A 99 15.37 1.42 0.20
C ALA A 99 16.80 1.83 -0.15
N ASP A 100 17.58 0.93 -0.78
CA ASP A 100 18.94 1.21 -1.24
C ASP A 100 18.97 2.33 -2.31
N GLN A 101 17.87 2.51 -3.05
CA GLN A 101 17.69 3.61 -4.01
C GLN A 101 17.20 4.92 -3.36
N GLY A 102 17.17 4.99 -2.03
CA GLY A 102 16.85 6.19 -1.27
C GLY A 102 15.37 6.33 -0.87
N LEU A 103 14.52 5.33 -1.16
CA LEU A 103 13.14 5.37 -0.73
C LEU A 103 13.03 5.08 0.77
N ARG A 104 12.24 5.87 1.50
CA ARG A 104 12.09 5.75 2.96
C ARG A 104 11.21 4.54 3.32
N ILE A 105 11.77 3.34 3.24
CA ILE A 105 11.15 2.10 3.69
C ILE A 105 11.84 1.65 4.97
N ARG A 106 11.08 1.25 5.99
CA ARG A 106 11.65 0.62 7.19
C ARG A 106 12.09 -0.79 6.84
N ILE A 107 13.41 -1.01 6.75
CA ILE A 107 13.97 -2.34 6.51
C ILE A 107 14.03 -3.12 7.83
N ARG A 108 13.52 -4.35 7.80
CA ARG A 108 13.69 -5.33 8.85
C ARG A 108 14.54 -6.48 8.32
N THR A 109 15.64 -6.73 8.99
CA THR A 109 16.54 -7.86 8.79
C THR A 109 16.29 -8.86 9.91
N GLU A 110 16.35 -10.16 9.62
CA GLU A 110 16.38 -11.20 10.65
C GLU A 110 17.55 -11.01 11.64
#